data_AF-A0A0E4BWC7-F1
#
_entry.id   AF-A0A0E4BWC7-F1
#
_cell.length_a   1.000
_cell.length_b   1.000
_cell.length_c   1.000
_cell.angle_alpha   90.00
_cell.angle_beta   90.00
_cell.angle_gamma   90.00
#
_symmetry.space_group_name_H-M   'P 1'
#
loop_
_entity.id
_entity.type
_entity.pdbx_description
1 polymer ?
#
loop_
_entity_poly.entity_id
_entity_poly.type
_entity_poly.pdbx_seq_one_letter_code
_entity_poly.pdbx_strand_id
1 'polypeptide(L)'
;MYWEGLIMASVEQLRRRDGVNLVQLEADIASVRAGSSIASIALPDYVEHTEGVTRVGALSAEAVVRDYESAAKEIEAMGAELIDAAQKCEALTAQVHDAIAFMRETAAGYREEGRKIFKRIEECALFTEDVRRTCEEVKRRMKDVSVGEAPDPDEELPMPERELTGIAAKVSVCEVR
;
A
#
# COMPACT_ATOMS: atom_id res chain seq x y z
N MET A 1 13.58 18.75 21.78
CA MET A 1 13.48 18.99 23.25
C MET A 1 12.69 20.26 23.55
N TYR A 2 11.44 20.38 23.08
CA TYR A 2 10.57 21.54 23.38
C TYR A 2 9.10 21.12 23.57
N TRP A 3 8.86 19.96 24.19
CA TRP A 3 7.50 19.48 24.50
C TRP A 3 7.27 19.25 26.00
N GLU A 4 8.33 19.08 26.79
CA GLU A 4 8.21 18.80 28.24
C GLU A 4 7.86 20.04 29.07
N GLY A 5 8.18 21.25 28.59
CA GLY A 5 7.87 22.50 29.29
C GLY A 5 6.38 22.89 29.27
N LEU A 6 5.60 22.38 28.31
CA LEU A 6 4.17 22.70 28.19
C LEU A 6 3.31 21.89 29.17
N ILE A 7 3.75 20.67 29.52
CA ILE A 7 2.97 19.75 30.37
C ILE A 7 3.03 20.16 31.85
N MET A 8 4.19 20.65 32.33
CA MET A 8 4.34 21.06 33.73
C MET A 8 3.52 22.32 34.09
N ALA A 9 3.37 23.25 33.14
CA ALA A 9 2.54 24.45 33.33
C ALA A 9 1.03 24.13 33.44
N SER A 10 0.56 23.08 32.77
CA SER A 10 -0.84 22.63 32.89
C SER A 10 -1.15 21.92 34.20
N VAL A 11 -0.18 21.23 34.80
CA VAL A 11 -0.39 20.48 36.06
C VAL A 11 -0.47 21.43 37.27
N GLU A 12 0.30 22.51 37.29
CA GLU A 12 0.31 23.47 38.40
C GLU A 12 -0.95 24.36 38.45
N GLN A 13 -1.63 24.56 37.31
CA GLN A 13 -2.93 25.25 37.28
C GLN A 13 -4.06 24.42 37.92
N LEU A 14 -3.93 23.10 38.01
CA LEU A 14 -4.97 22.24 38.56
C LEU A 14 -5.09 22.28 40.10
N ARG A 15 -4.11 22.84 40.82
CA ARG A 15 -4.08 22.84 42.29
C ARG A 15 -4.57 24.12 42.97
N ARG A 16 -4.96 25.15 42.21
CA ARG A 16 -5.71 26.30 42.73
C ARG A 16 -7.14 26.24 42.23
N ARG A 17 -7.96 25.38 42.83
CA ARG A 17 -9.40 25.39 42.54
C ARG A 17 -10.08 26.26 43.59
N ASP A 18 -10.42 27.47 43.15
CA ASP A 18 -11.37 28.34 43.84
C ASP A 18 -12.69 27.58 44.12
N GLY A 19 -13.38 27.99 45.18
CA GLY A 19 -14.56 27.31 45.72
C GLY A 19 -15.58 26.89 44.65
N VAL A 20 -16.25 25.77 44.92
CA VAL A 20 -17.27 25.21 44.02
C VAL A 20 -18.36 26.25 43.77
N ASN A 21 -18.47 26.71 42.53
CA ASN A 21 -19.55 27.61 42.12
C ASN A 21 -20.84 26.79 42.04
N LEU A 22 -21.69 26.94 43.06
CA LEU A 22 -22.93 26.17 43.22
C LEU A 22 -23.88 26.36 42.02
N VAL A 23 -23.90 27.56 41.43
CA VAL A 23 -24.74 27.86 40.25
C VAL A 23 -24.23 27.14 39.01
N GLN A 24 -22.90 27.08 38.83
CA GLN A 24 -22.31 26.30 37.74
C GLN A 24 -22.56 24.79 37.93
N LEU A 25 -22.46 24.30 39.17
CA LEU A 25 -22.76 22.90 39.48
C LEU A 25 -24.24 22.55 39.22
N GLU A 26 -25.16 23.43 39.58
CA GLU A 26 -26.59 23.26 39.28
C GLU A 26 -26.87 23.27 37.78
N ALA A 27 -26.19 24.14 37.02
CA ALA A 27 -26.29 24.18 35.56
C ALA A 27 -25.71 22.91 34.91
N ASP A 28 -24.58 22.40 35.41
CA ASP A 28 -23.96 21.17 34.93
C ASP A 28 -24.85 19.96 35.24
N ILE A 29 -25.47 19.89 36.42
CA ILE A 29 -26.44 18.83 36.78
C ILE A 29 -27.70 18.92 35.91
N ALA A 30 -28.21 20.12 35.64
CA ALA A 30 -29.35 20.32 34.75
C ALA A 30 -29.03 19.93 33.30
N SER A 31 -27.81 20.22 32.85
CA SER A 31 -27.29 19.82 31.54
C SER A 31 -27.19 18.30 31.41
N VAL A 32 -26.69 17.61 32.43
CA VAL A 32 -26.69 16.13 32.49
C VAL A 32 -28.12 15.57 32.45
N ARG A 33 -29.08 16.22 33.13
CA ARG A 33 -30.50 15.82 33.10
C ARG A 33 -31.16 16.02 31.73
N ALA A 34 -30.76 17.03 30.97
CA ALA A 34 -31.33 17.36 29.67
C ALA A 34 -30.66 16.57 28.52
N GLY A 35 -29.37 16.24 28.65
CA GLY A 35 -28.62 15.45 27.68
C GLY A 35 -28.77 13.93 27.85
N SER A 36 -29.27 13.48 29.01
CA SER A 36 -29.52 12.06 29.24
C SER A 36 -30.89 11.67 28.70
N SER A 37 -30.89 11.07 27.51
CA SER A 37 -32.07 10.50 26.84
C SER A 37 -32.76 9.36 27.62
N ILE A 38 -32.41 9.12 28.89
CA ILE A 38 -33.04 8.12 29.77
C ILE A 38 -34.54 8.40 29.93
N ALA A 39 -34.99 9.65 29.82
CA ALA A 39 -36.39 10.02 30.02
C ALA A 39 -37.37 9.53 28.92
N SER A 40 -36.88 8.95 27.82
CA SER A 40 -37.72 8.57 26.67
C SER A 40 -37.71 7.09 26.29
N ILE A 41 -36.90 6.26 26.96
CA ILE A 41 -36.91 4.82 26.73
C ILE A 41 -38.16 4.26 27.42
N ALA A 42 -39.14 3.85 26.61
CA ALA A 42 -40.29 3.09 27.08
C ALA A 42 -39.78 1.90 27.87
N LEU A 43 -40.38 1.68 29.04
CA LEU A 43 -39.97 0.58 29.91
C LEU A 43 -40.19 -0.74 29.14
N PRO A 44 -39.20 -1.65 29.09
CA PRO A 44 -39.36 -2.91 28.37
C PRO A 44 -40.50 -3.76 28.95
N ASP A 45 -41.14 -4.55 28.09
CA ASP A 45 -42.30 -5.38 28.44
C ASP A 45 -41.98 -6.43 29.53
N TYR A 46 -40.70 -6.77 29.71
CA TYR A 46 -40.26 -7.72 30.73
C TYR A 46 -40.17 -7.10 32.14
N VAL A 47 -40.32 -5.79 32.28
CA VAL A 47 -40.22 -5.11 33.58
C VAL A 47 -41.58 -5.05 34.24
N GLU A 48 -41.80 -5.93 35.20
CA GLU A 48 -42.99 -5.93 36.06
C GLU A 48 -42.62 -5.58 37.50
N HIS A 49 -43.39 -4.68 38.12
CA HIS A 49 -43.19 -4.33 39.52
C HIS A 49 -43.94 -5.29 40.44
N THR A 50 -43.26 -5.80 41.46
CA THR A 50 -43.91 -6.59 42.52
C THR A 50 -44.85 -5.72 43.36
N GLU A 51 -45.99 -6.29 43.76
CA GLU A 51 -46.96 -5.59 44.61
C GLU A 51 -46.34 -5.21 45.97
N GLY A 52 -46.61 -3.98 46.42
CA GLY A 52 -46.09 -3.46 47.70
C GLY A 52 -44.71 -2.78 47.61
N VAL A 53 -44.06 -2.74 46.45
CA VAL A 53 -42.84 -1.96 46.24
C VAL A 53 -43.12 -0.47 46.42
N THR A 54 -42.26 0.21 47.19
CA THR A 54 -42.39 1.66 47.39
C THR A 54 -42.22 2.40 46.06
N ARG A 55 -42.89 3.55 45.91
CA ARG A 55 -42.77 4.38 44.69
C ARG A 55 -41.32 4.72 44.32
N VAL A 56 -40.48 4.99 45.32
CA VAL A 56 -39.06 5.27 45.09
C VAL A 56 -38.33 4.01 44.59
N GLY A 57 -38.59 2.85 45.20
CA GLY A 57 -38.03 1.58 44.76
C GLY A 57 -38.39 1.22 43.32
N ALA A 58 -39.66 1.42 42.93
CA ALA A 58 -40.11 1.20 41.55
C ALA A 58 -39.37 2.12 40.58
N LEU A 59 -39.34 3.44 40.86
CA LEU A 59 -38.64 4.42 40.00
C LEU A 59 -37.13 4.15 39.89
N SER A 60 -36.49 3.75 40.99
CA SER A 60 -35.07 3.38 40.99
C SER A 60 -34.80 2.13 40.15
N ALA A 61 -35.65 1.10 40.26
CA ALA A 61 -35.53 -0.10 39.44
C ALA A 61 -35.72 0.22 37.94
N GLU A 62 -36.72 1.02 37.60
CA GLU A 62 -36.94 1.44 36.22
C GLU A 62 -35.77 2.25 35.65
N ALA A 63 -35.18 3.15 36.44
CA ALA A 63 -34.02 3.94 36.01
C ALA A 63 -32.84 3.02 35.66
N VAL A 64 -32.55 2.04 36.51
CA VAL A 64 -31.49 1.05 36.26
C VAL A 64 -31.77 0.27 34.97
N VAL A 65 -33.00 -0.20 34.77
CA VAL A 65 -33.32 -0.94 33.53
C VAL A 65 -33.14 -0.07 32.29
N ARG A 66 -33.58 1.20 32.31
CA ARG A 66 -33.39 2.10 31.17
C ARG A 66 -31.91 2.32 30.85
N ASP A 67 -31.04 2.41 31.85
CA ASP A 67 -29.60 2.55 31.64
C ASP A 67 -29.00 1.30 30.97
N TYR A 68 -29.37 0.10 31.43
CA TYR A 68 -28.91 -1.14 30.82
C TYR A 68 -29.43 -1.34 29.39
N GLU A 69 -30.69 -0.99 29.13
CA GLU A 69 -31.27 -1.02 27.79
C GLU A 69 -30.58 -0.04 26.84
N SER A 70 -30.23 1.17 27.32
CA SER A 70 -29.45 2.13 26.54
C SER A 70 -28.08 1.56 26.19
N ALA A 71 -27.38 0.99 27.18
CA ALA A 71 -26.07 0.38 26.97
C ALA A 71 -26.15 -0.83 26.01
N ALA A 72 -27.20 -1.65 26.11
CA ALA A 72 -27.42 -2.76 25.20
C ALA A 72 -27.57 -2.28 23.75
N LYS A 73 -28.37 -1.24 23.51
CA LYS A 73 -28.54 -0.65 22.17
C LYS A 73 -27.24 -0.07 21.61
N GLU A 74 -26.43 0.56 22.45
CA GLU A 74 -25.10 1.05 22.04
C GLU A 74 -24.16 -0.10 21.65
N ILE A 75 -24.19 -1.20 22.40
CA ILE A 75 -23.42 -2.42 22.08
C ILE A 75 -23.89 -3.04 20.75
N GLU A 76 -25.20 -3.12 20.53
CA GLU A 76 -25.77 -3.62 19.27
C GLU A 76 -25.37 -2.74 18.08
N ALA A 77 -25.43 -1.41 18.23
CA ALA A 77 -24.99 -0.47 17.21
C ALA A 77 -23.49 -0.63 16.90
N MET A 78 -22.66 -0.75 17.94
CA MET A 78 -21.23 -1.02 17.78
C MET A 78 -20.98 -2.34 17.04
N GLY A 79 -21.76 -3.38 17.35
CA GLY A 79 -21.70 -4.67 16.65
C GLY A 79 -22.01 -4.55 15.15
N ALA A 80 -23.03 -3.77 14.79
CA ALA A 80 -23.37 -3.51 13.40
C ALA A 80 -22.24 -2.79 12.65
N GLU A 81 -21.62 -1.76 13.26
CA GLU A 81 -20.48 -1.07 12.66
C GLU A 81 -19.26 -1.97 12.47
N LEU A 82 -19.00 -2.89 13.40
CA LEU A 82 -17.92 -3.87 13.29
C LEU A 82 -18.15 -4.86 12.14
N ILE A 83 -19.39 -5.32 11.94
CA ILE A 83 -19.74 -6.19 10.82
C ILE A 83 -19.50 -5.47 9.49
N ASP A 84 -19.96 -4.22 9.37
CA ASP A 84 -19.75 -3.40 8.17
C ASP A 84 -18.26 -3.16 7.89
N ALA A 85 -17.47 -2.93 8.95
CA ALA A 85 -16.02 -2.79 8.83
C ALA A 85 -15.35 -4.08 8.36
N ALA A 86 -15.75 -5.23 8.91
CA ALA A 86 -15.24 -6.54 8.51
C ALA A 86 -15.51 -6.83 7.02
N GLN A 87 -16.74 -6.57 6.55
CA GLN A 87 -17.10 -6.73 5.14
C GLN A 87 -16.26 -5.84 4.22
N LYS A 88 -15.98 -4.60 4.62
CA LYS A 88 -15.08 -3.70 3.87
C LYS A 88 -13.66 -4.23 3.82
N CYS A 89 -13.15 -4.80 4.91
CA CYS A 89 -11.83 -5.44 4.96
C CYS A 89 -11.74 -6.66 4.04
N GLU A 90 -12.78 -7.50 4.01
CA GLU A 90 -12.86 -8.64 3.09
C GLU A 90 -12.85 -8.19 1.62
N ALA A 91 -13.67 -7.17 1.29
CA ALA A 91 -13.71 -6.60 -0.05
C ALA A 91 -12.37 -5.99 -0.49
N LEU A 92 -11.69 -5.28 0.41
CA LEU A 92 -10.35 -4.74 0.15
C LEU A 92 -9.33 -5.87 -0.08
N THR A 93 -9.40 -6.93 0.72
CA THR A 93 -8.51 -8.08 0.58
C THR A 93 -8.68 -8.76 -0.77
N ALA A 94 -9.93 -8.92 -1.24
CA ALA A 94 -10.20 -9.44 -2.58
C ALA A 94 -9.56 -8.58 -3.68
N GLN A 95 -9.74 -7.26 -3.61
CA GLN A 95 -9.14 -6.33 -4.59
C GLN A 95 -7.61 -6.38 -4.60
N VAL A 96 -6.98 -6.51 -3.43
CA VAL A 96 -5.52 -6.66 -3.34
C VAL A 96 -5.05 -7.96 -3.98
N HIS A 97 -5.80 -9.06 -3.83
CA HIS A 97 -5.48 -10.31 -4.51
C HIS A 97 -5.56 -10.18 -6.03
N ASP A 98 -6.57 -9.49 -6.56
CA ASP A 98 -6.70 -9.22 -7.99
C ASP A 98 -5.52 -8.38 -8.52
N ALA A 99 -5.13 -7.34 -7.79
CA ALA A 99 -3.98 -6.51 -8.13
C ALA A 99 -2.67 -7.33 -8.15
N ILE A 100 -2.46 -8.21 -7.17
CA ILE A 100 -1.30 -9.11 -7.12
C ILE A 100 -1.30 -10.07 -8.33
N ALA A 101 -2.45 -10.61 -8.70
CA ALA A 101 -2.57 -11.50 -9.86
C ALA A 101 -2.17 -10.75 -11.14
N PHE A 102 -2.70 -9.54 -11.35
CA PHE A 102 -2.33 -8.68 -12.48
C PHE A 102 -0.83 -8.36 -12.52
N MET A 103 -0.23 -8.02 -11.37
CA MET A 103 1.21 -7.74 -11.29
C MET A 103 2.05 -8.97 -11.64
N ARG A 104 1.63 -10.16 -11.20
CA ARG A 104 2.32 -11.43 -11.52
C ARG A 104 2.25 -11.74 -13.00
N GLU A 105 1.09 -11.56 -13.62
CA GLU A 105 0.90 -11.73 -15.07
C GLU A 105 1.78 -10.74 -15.85
N THR A 106 1.77 -9.47 -15.46
CA THR A 106 2.63 -8.44 -16.06
C THR A 106 4.11 -8.82 -15.97
N ALA A 107 4.58 -9.24 -14.79
CA ALA A 107 5.96 -9.69 -14.60
C ALA A 107 6.29 -10.94 -15.44
N ALA A 108 5.35 -11.87 -15.59
CA ALA A 108 5.52 -13.04 -16.45
C ALA A 108 5.65 -12.63 -17.93
N GLY A 109 4.85 -11.66 -18.39
CA GLY A 109 4.95 -11.08 -19.72
C GLY A 109 6.33 -10.48 -20.01
N TYR A 110 6.85 -9.65 -19.11
CA TYR A 110 8.21 -9.09 -19.26
C TYR A 110 9.30 -10.16 -19.33
N ARG A 111 9.19 -11.22 -18.51
CA ARG A 111 10.15 -12.33 -18.55
C ARG A 111 10.10 -13.09 -19.88
N GLU A 112 8.91 -13.24 -20.47
CA GLU A 112 8.74 -13.88 -21.77
C GLU A 112 9.31 -13.03 -22.90
N GLU A 113 9.00 -11.73 -22.94
CA GLU A 113 9.58 -10.82 -23.93
C GLU A 113 11.11 -10.74 -23.81
N GLY A 114 11.65 -10.73 -22.58
CA GLY A 114 13.08 -10.82 -22.34
C GLY A 114 13.70 -12.09 -22.93
N ARG A 115 13.06 -13.26 -22.76
CA ARG A 115 13.51 -14.53 -23.37
C ARG A 115 13.53 -14.47 -24.90
N LYS A 116 12.50 -13.89 -25.52
CA LYS A 116 12.43 -13.74 -26.98
C LYS A 116 13.57 -12.87 -27.51
N ILE A 117 13.83 -11.74 -26.87
CA ILE A 117 14.91 -10.83 -27.27
C ILE A 117 16.27 -11.51 -27.08
N PHE A 118 16.48 -12.16 -25.95
CA PHE A 118 17.71 -12.91 -25.66
C PHE A 118 18.01 -13.93 -26.77
N LYS A 119 17.02 -14.75 -27.13
CA LYS A 119 17.17 -15.75 -28.19
C LYS A 119 17.54 -15.13 -29.55
N ARG A 120 16.91 -14.01 -29.91
CA ARG A 120 17.23 -13.29 -31.16
C ARG A 120 18.66 -12.74 -31.17
N ILE A 121 19.17 -12.30 -30.02
CA ILE A 121 20.55 -11.83 -29.88
C ILE A 121 21.51 -13.00 -30.06
N GLU A 122 21.24 -14.15 -29.43
CA GLU A 122 22.07 -15.35 -29.60
C GLU A 122 22.09 -15.83 -31.05
N GLU A 123 20.93 -15.90 -31.72
CA GLU A 123 20.84 -16.28 -33.13
C GLU A 123 21.65 -15.34 -34.03
N CYS A 124 21.57 -14.02 -33.79
CA CYS A 124 22.35 -13.03 -34.53
C CYS A 124 23.87 -13.15 -34.27
N ALA A 125 24.25 -13.43 -33.03
CA ALA A 125 25.65 -13.63 -32.65
C ALA A 125 26.24 -14.88 -33.32
N LEU A 126 25.50 -16.00 -33.30
CA LEU A 126 25.89 -17.23 -33.99
C LEU A 126 26.03 -17.01 -35.50
N PHE A 127 25.06 -16.32 -36.11
CA PHE A 127 25.12 -16.01 -37.54
C PHE A 127 26.35 -15.17 -37.90
N THR A 128 26.69 -14.18 -37.07
CA THR A 128 27.86 -13.32 -37.29
C THR A 128 29.16 -14.13 -37.17
N GLU A 129 29.23 -15.07 -36.23
CA GLU A 129 30.38 -15.96 -36.06
C GLU A 129 30.54 -16.92 -37.26
N ASP A 130 29.45 -17.44 -37.81
CA ASP A 130 29.48 -18.27 -39.02
C ASP A 130 29.96 -17.48 -40.24
N VAL A 131 29.53 -16.23 -40.40
CA VAL A 131 30.05 -15.32 -41.44
C VAL A 131 31.54 -15.11 -41.27
N ARG A 132 32.01 -14.82 -40.05
CA ARG A 132 33.43 -14.64 -39.75
C ARG A 132 34.24 -15.88 -40.12
N ARG A 133 33.78 -17.07 -39.73
CA ARG A 133 34.42 -18.34 -40.06
C ARG A 133 34.52 -18.56 -41.56
N THR A 134 33.43 -18.31 -42.29
CA THR A 134 33.37 -18.47 -43.75
C THR A 134 34.33 -17.50 -44.44
N CYS A 135 34.38 -16.23 -44.02
CA CYS A 135 35.32 -15.25 -44.55
C CYS A 135 36.78 -15.67 -44.34
N GLU A 136 37.14 -16.17 -43.15
CA GLU A 136 38.49 -16.66 -42.87
C GLU A 136 38.84 -17.91 -43.69
N GLU A 137 37.86 -18.79 -43.93
CA GLU A 137 38.07 -19.96 -44.79
C GLU A 137 38.31 -19.58 -46.25
N VAL A 138 37.48 -18.69 -46.81
CA VAL A 138 37.67 -18.19 -48.19
C VAL A 138 39.02 -17.49 -48.33
N LYS A 139 39.40 -16.64 -47.36
CA LYS A 139 40.70 -15.97 -47.33
C LYS A 139 41.87 -16.96 -47.32
N ARG A 140 41.77 -18.07 -46.58
CA ARG A 140 42.79 -19.12 -46.58
C ARG A 140 42.92 -19.79 -47.96
N ARG A 141 41.79 -20.17 -48.56
CA ARG A 141 41.77 -20.78 -49.91
C ARG A 141 42.39 -19.86 -50.96
N MET A 142 42.13 -18.55 -50.88
CA MET A 142 42.74 -17.57 -51.79
C MET A 142 44.25 -17.52 -51.64
N LYS A 143 44.76 -17.54 -50.39
CA LYS A 143 46.20 -17.62 -50.15
C LYS A 143 46.79 -18.87 -50.78
N ASP A 144 46.19 -20.03 -50.53
CA ASP A 144 46.68 -21.32 -51.04
C ASP A 144 46.68 -21.39 -52.58
N VAL A 145 45.71 -20.75 -53.25
CA VAL A 145 45.64 -20.65 -54.72
C VAL A 145 46.65 -19.65 -55.29
N SER A 146 46.98 -18.59 -54.56
CA SER A 146 47.95 -17.57 -54.97
C SER A 146 49.42 -17.98 -54.81
N VAL A 147 49.73 -19.17 -54.29
CA VAL A 147 51.12 -19.69 -54.19
C VAL A 147 51.56 -20.45 -55.47
N GLY A 148 50.81 -20.36 -56.57
CA GLY A 148 51.32 -20.67 -57.91
C GLY A 148 51.58 -19.38 -58.70
N GLU A 149 52.86 -19.03 -58.92
CA GLU A 149 53.39 -17.81 -59.59
C GLU A 149 53.27 -16.49 -58.76
N ALA A 150 54.32 -15.76 -58.35
CA ALA A 150 55.75 -15.67 -58.68
C ALA A 150 56.51 -14.92 -57.51
N PRO A 151 57.82 -14.56 -57.61
CA PRO A 151 58.73 -14.40 -56.45
C PRO A 151 58.92 -12.98 -55.85
N ASP A 152 59.52 -13.03 -54.65
CA ASP A 152 60.31 -12.09 -53.82
C ASP A 152 59.67 -10.91 -53.03
N PRO A 153 60.13 -10.68 -51.77
CA PRO A 153 59.55 -9.80 -50.77
C PRO A 153 60.18 -8.40 -50.82
N ASP A 154 59.65 -7.51 -50.00
CA ASP A 154 60.10 -6.15 -49.71
C ASP A 154 59.30 -5.04 -50.41
N GLU A 155 58.08 -4.83 -49.95
CA GLU A 155 57.56 -3.47 -49.72
C GLU A 155 56.69 -3.45 -48.45
N GLU A 156 57.27 -2.94 -47.36
CA GLU A 156 56.54 -2.35 -46.24
C GLU A 156 55.88 -1.05 -46.74
N LEU A 157 54.56 -0.94 -46.63
CA LEU A 157 53.87 0.35 -46.66
C LEU A 157 52.87 0.45 -45.50
N PRO A 158 52.78 1.63 -44.86
CA PRO A 158 52.20 1.77 -43.52
C PRO A 158 50.67 1.78 -43.54
N MET A 159 50.10 1.17 -42.52
CA MET A 159 48.66 1.13 -42.22
C MET A 159 48.13 2.54 -41.94
N PRO A 160 47.05 3.02 -42.59
CA PRO A 160 46.31 4.16 -42.07
C PRO A 160 45.43 3.69 -40.91
N GLU A 161 45.58 4.37 -39.77
CA GLU A 161 44.72 4.23 -38.60
C GLU A 161 43.25 4.40 -39.01
N ARG A 162 42.43 3.37 -38.79
CA ARG A 162 40.98 3.48 -38.93
C ARG A 162 40.42 3.91 -37.57
N GLU A 163 40.12 5.20 -37.46
CA GLU A 163 39.27 5.74 -36.40
C GLU A 163 37.95 4.95 -36.38
N LEU A 164 37.73 4.21 -35.29
CA LEU A 164 36.43 3.63 -34.96
C LEU A 164 35.51 4.76 -34.52
N THR A 165 34.83 5.39 -35.49
CA THR A 165 33.68 6.25 -35.18
C THR A 165 32.54 5.36 -34.70
N GLY A 166 32.42 5.26 -33.38
CA GLY A 166 31.34 4.54 -32.71
C GLY A 166 29.99 5.05 -33.19
N ILE A 167 29.17 4.14 -33.72
CA ILE A 167 27.76 4.40 -34.00
C ILE A 167 27.06 4.54 -32.66
N ALA A 168 26.96 5.78 -32.17
CA ALA A 168 26.13 6.11 -31.03
C ALA A 168 24.65 5.99 -31.43
N ALA A 169 24.07 4.81 -31.25
CA ALA A 169 22.63 4.62 -31.35
C ALA A 169 21.95 5.37 -30.20
N LYS A 170 21.42 6.56 -30.48
CA LYS A 170 20.56 7.30 -29.54
C LYS A 170 19.23 6.56 -29.43
N VAL A 171 19.05 5.82 -28.33
CA VAL A 171 17.74 5.33 -27.92
C VAL A 171 16.99 6.51 -27.30
N SER A 172 16.05 7.08 -28.05
CA SER A 172 15.06 8.02 -27.53
C SER A 172 13.94 7.21 -26.87
N VAL A 173 13.77 7.34 -25.56
CA VAL A 173 12.61 6.80 -24.83
C VAL A 173 11.45 7.76 -25.04
N CYS A 174 10.36 7.29 -25.66
CA CYS A 174 9.10 8.03 -25.79
C CYS A 174 8.36 8.05 -24.44
N GLU A 175 7.92 9.23 -24.03
CA GLU A 175 6.88 9.40 -23.01
C GLU A 175 5.56 8.83 -23.55
N VAL A 176 4.99 7.86 -22.85
CA VAL A 176 3.63 7.35 -23.05
C VAL A 176 2.72 8.18 -22.16
N ARG A 177 1.74 8.86 -22.78
CA ARG A 177 0.67 9.60 -22.11
C ARG A 177 -0.63 8.78 -22.13
#